data_AF-A0A3B0ISR5-F1
#
_entry.id   AF-A0A3B0ISR5-F1
#
_cell.length_a   1.000
_cell.length_b   1.000
_cell.length_c   1.000
_cell.angle_alpha   90.00
_cell.angle_beta   90.00
_cell.angle_gamma   90.00
#
_symmetry.space_group_name_H-M   'P 1'
#
loop_
_entity.id
_entity.type
_entity.pdbx_description
1 polymer ?
#
loop_
_entity_poly.entity_id
_entity_poly.type
_entity_poly.pdbx_seq_one_letter_code
_entity_poly.pdbx_strand_id
1 'polypeptide(L)'
;MKQNDEYTELWQHETLTCIASFYGKNDMVYVARFRDGIMLSQNNAELNKSNLTLGSYSQINAFLELINNQWVNRFDIIVHLRRKVVCRYHIKSVTDAHVTFFRDK
;
A
#
# COMPACT_ATOMS: atom_id res chain seq x y z
N MET A 1 4.61 -17.04 7.61
CA MET A 1 5.22 -16.88 8.94
C MET A 1 6.57 -17.57 8.91
N LYS A 2 7.61 -16.95 9.46
CA LYS A 2 8.93 -17.58 9.63
C LYS A 2 9.30 -17.46 11.10
N GLN A 3 9.69 -18.58 11.72
CA GLN A 3 10.05 -18.63 13.13
C GLN A 3 11.50 -19.08 13.25
N ASN A 4 12.26 -18.38 14.09
CA ASN A 4 13.61 -18.73 14.53
C ASN A 4 13.64 -18.72 16.07
N ASP A 5 14.70 -19.23 16.67
CA ASP A 5 14.81 -19.36 18.13
C ASP A 5 14.80 -18.01 18.88
N GLU A 6 15.16 -16.92 18.20
CA GLU A 6 15.22 -15.57 18.78
C GLU A 6 14.04 -14.66 18.40
N TYR A 7 13.36 -14.93 17.28
CA TYR A 7 12.32 -14.05 16.76
C TYR A 7 11.34 -14.76 15.83
N THR A 8 10.12 -14.23 15.79
CA THR A 8 9.07 -14.62 14.85
C THR A 8 8.78 -13.48 13.89
N GLU A 9 8.80 -13.78 12.59
CA GLU A 9 8.38 -12.87 11.53
C GLU A 9 6.97 -13.21 11.05
N LEU A 10 6.09 -12.22 11.18
CA LEU A 10 4.76 -12.24 10.60
C LEU A 10 4.78 -11.43 9.30
N TRP A 11 4.30 -12.05 8.22
CA TRP A 11 4.20 -11.40 6.91
C TRP A 11 2.74 -11.07 6.65
N GLN A 12 2.46 -9.80 6.42
CA GLN A 12 1.14 -9.29 6.08
C GLN A 12 1.18 -8.68 4.69
N HIS A 13 0.17 -8.96 3.88
CA HIS A 13 -0.04 -8.26 2.63
C HIS A 13 -1.08 -7.18 2.87
N GLU A 14 -0.71 -5.95 2.61
CA GLU A 14 -1.61 -4.81 2.74
C GLU A 14 -1.96 -4.28 1.35
N THR A 15 -3.18 -3.78 1.20
CA THR A 15 -3.64 -3.10 0.00
C THR A 15 -3.93 -1.64 0.35
N LEU A 16 -3.24 -0.74 -0.34
CA LEU A 16 -3.48 0.70 -0.30
C LEU A 16 -4.44 1.05 -1.43
N THR A 17 -5.53 1.72 -1.09
CA THR A 17 -6.49 2.25 -2.06
C THR A 17 -6.18 3.72 -2.29
N CYS A 18 -5.76 4.04 -3.51
CA CYS A 18 -5.41 5.40 -3.92
C CYS A 18 -6.40 5.89 -4.97
N ILE A 19 -6.78 7.15 -4.89
CA ILE A 19 -7.59 7.81 -5.92
C ILE A 19 -6.68 8.79 -6.66
N ALA A 20 -6.62 8.66 -7.97
CA ALA A 20 -5.99 9.65 -8.84
C ALA A 20 -7.09 10.44 -9.55
N SER A 21 -7.13 11.75 -9.28
CA SER A 21 -8.12 12.69 -9.82
C SER A 21 -7.46 13.61 -10.83
N PHE A 22 -8.05 13.70 -12.02
CA PHE A 22 -7.55 14.49 -13.15
C PHE A 22 -8.52 15.62 -13.45
N TYR A 23 -7.95 16.81 -13.68
CA TYR A 23 -8.69 18.03 -13.96
C TYR A 23 -8.06 18.77 -15.15
N GLY A 24 -8.86 19.60 -15.80
CA GLY A 24 -8.40 20.57 -16.80
C GLY A 24 -8.45 20.04 -18.22
N LYS A 25 -7.75 20.75 -19.13
CA LYS A 25 -7.81 20.47 -20.56
C LYS A 25 -7.15 19.14 -20.89
N ASN A 26 -7.87 18.24 -21.56
CA ASN A 26 -7.44 16.88 -21.92
C ASN A 26 -7.27 15.92 -20.72
N ASP A 27 -7.92 16.20 -19.59
CA ASP A 27 -8.04 15.32 -18.43
C ASP A 27 -8.35 13.85 -18.80
N MET A 28 -9.31 13.60 -19.70
CA MET A 28 -9.66 12.27 -20.20
C MET A 28 -8.47 11.55 -20.85
N VAL A 29 -7.61 12.27 -21.57
CA VAL A 29 -6.42 11.71 -22.22
C VAL A 29 -5.36 11.38 -21.16
N TYR A 30 -5.19 12.23 -20.15
CA TYR A 30 -4.21 12.00 -19.09
C TYR A 30 -4.59 10.83 -18.19
N VAL A 31 -5.87 10.70 -17.82
CA VAL A 31 -6.32 9.55 -17.03
C VAL A 31 -6.17 8.24 -17.80
N ALA A 32 -6.46 8.22 -19.11
CA ALA A 32 -6.24 7.05 -19.96
C ALA A 32 -4.75 6.70 -20.07
N ARG A 33 -3.89 7.69 -20.29
CA ARG A 33 -2.42 7.49 -20.31
C ARG A 33 -1.88 7.00 -18.97
N PHE A 34 -2.41 7.49 -17.86
CA PHE A 34 -2.05 7.01 -16.53
C PHE A 34 -2.45 5.54 -16.34
N ARG A 35 -3.68 5.17 -16.72
CA ARG A 35 -4.16 3.77 -16.69
C ARG A 35 -3.26 2.86 -17.53
N ASP A 36 -2.90 3.27 -18.73
CA ASP A 36 -2.07 2.45 -19.61
C ASP A 36 -0.62 2.39 -19.10
N GLY A 37 -0.11 3.51 -18.58
CA GLY A 37 1.22 3.64 -18.04
C GLY A 37 1.43 2.83 -16.76
N ILE A 38 0.45 2.77 -15.85
CA ILE A 38 0.63 2.07 -14.57
C ILE A 38 0.77 0.55 -14.75
N MET A 39 0.29 0.00 -15.86
CA MET A 39 0.46 -1.42 -16.22
C MET A 39 1.85 -1.75 -16.73
N LEU A 40 2.63 -0.76 -17.16
CA LEU A 40 3.96 -1.00 -17.73
C LEU A 40 4.88 -1.54 -16.65
N SER A 41 5.55 -2.65 -16.96
CA SER A 41 6.48 -3.31 -16.04
C SER A 41 7.60 -2.38 -15.57
N GLN A 42 8.04 -1.46 -16.42
CA GLN A 42 9.04 -0.42 -16.11
C GLN A 42 8.54 0.52 -15.00
N ASN A 43 7.28 0.98 -15.08
CA ASN A 43 6.68 1.83 -14.05
C ASN A 43 6.41 1.03 -12.77
N ASN A 44 6.00 -0.23 -12.88
CA ASN A 44 5.85 -1.10 -11.71
C ASN A 44 7.20 -1.39 -11.03
N ALA A 45 8.31 -1.40 -11.77
CA ALA A 45 9.65 -1.52 -11.20
C ALA A 45 10.01 -0.31 -10.32
N GLU A 46 9.56 0.89 -10.66
CA GLU A 46 9.70 2.08 -9.80
C GLU A 46 8.85 1.97 -8.52
N LEU A 47 7.62 1.43 -8.63
CA LEU A 47 6.79 1.14 -7.44
C LEU A 47 7.48 0.13 -6.51
N ASN A 48 8.11 -0.90 -7.07
CA ASN A 48 8.79 -1.94 -6.31
C ASN A 48 9.94 -1.38 -5.45
N LYS A 49 10.62 -0.31 -5.90
CA LYS A 49 11.65 0.38 -5.09
C LYS A 49 11.08 0.96 -3.79
N SER A 50 9.78 1.26 -3.77
CA SER A 50 9.05 1.73 -2.59
C SER A 50 8.28 0.61 -1.87
N ASN A 51 8.59 -0.65 -2.14
CA ASN A 51 7.88 -1.83 -1.62
C ASN A 51 6.37 -1.84 -1.98
N LEU A 52 6.02 -1.26 -3.13
CA LEU A 52 4.67 -1.25 -3.68
C LEU A 52 4.66 -2.04 -4.99
N THR A 53 3.55 -2.71 -5.28
CA THR A 53 3.27 -3.26 -6.62
C THR A 53 1.84 -2.94 -7.00
N LEU A 54 1.58 -2.76 -8.30
CA LEU A 54 0.22 -2.68 -8.79
C LEU A 54 -0.53 -3.99 -8.50
N GLY A 55 -1.71 -3.88 -7.88
CA GLY A 55 -2.62 -5.01 -7.65
C GLY A 55 -3.78 -5.01 -8.65
N SER A 56 -4.57 -3.94 -8.65
CA SER A 56 -5.70 -3.74 -9.57
C SER A 56 -6.02 -2.25 -9.69
N TYR A 57 -6.92 -1.90 -10.61
CA TYR A 57 -7.42 -0.54 -10.79
C TYR A 57 -8.90 -0.59 -11.21
N SER A 58 -9.65 0.49 -10.98
CA SER A 58 -11.05 0.61 -11.39
C SER A 58 -11.18 1.09 -12.82
N GLN A 59 -12.41 1.08 -13.35
CA GLN A 59 -12.76 1.91 -14.50
C GLN A 59 -12.55 3.41 -14.19
N ILE A 60 -12.44 4.20 -15.24
CA ILE A 60 -12.36 5.66 -15.16
C ILE A 60 -13.78 6.19 -14.96
N ASN A 61 -13.98 6.95 -13.89
CA ASN A 61 -15.26 7.57 -13.57
C ASN A 61 -15.21 9.06 -13.89
N ALA A 62 -16.13 9.52 -14.73
CA ALA A 62 -16.27 10.93 -15.08
C ALA A 62 -17.38 11.58 -14.24
N PHE A 63 -17.13 12.79 -13.76
CA PHE A 63 -18.12 13.59 -13.05
C PHE A 63 -17.83 15.07 -13.15
N LEU A 64 -18.85 15.86 -12.80
CA LEU A 64 -18.74 17.30 -12.69
C LEU A 64 -18.54 17.68 -11.23
N GLU A 65 -17.53 18.51 -10.98
CA GLU A 65 -17.26 19.07 -9.67
C GLU A 65 -17.36 20.59 -9.74
N LEU A 66 -17.99 21.21 -8.72
CA LEU A 66 -18.12 22.65 -8.64
C LEU A 66 -16.91 23.22 -7.90
N ILE A 67 -16.00 23.88 -8.62
CA ILE A 67 -14.80 24.52 -8.08
C ILE A 67 -14.86 26.00 -8.40
N ASN A 68 -14.73 26.87 -7.40
CA ASN A 68 -14.77 28.33 -7.57
C ASN A 68 -16.01 28.82 -8.38
N ASN A 69 -17.18 28.24 -8.09
CA ASN A 69 -18.44 28.54 -8.77
C ASN A 69 -18.43 28.27 -10.30
N GLN A 70 -17.53 27.38 -10.74
CA GLN A 70 -17.47 26.88 -12.11
C GLN A 70 -17.56 25.35 -12.10
N TRP A 71 -18.35 24.80 -13.02
CA TRP A 71 -18.41 23.36 -13.23
C TRP A 71 -17.18 22.91 -14.00
N VAL A 72 -16.41 22.03 -13.38
CA VAL A 72 -15.17 21.47 -13.94
C VAL A 72 -15.35 19.97 -14.09
N ASN A 73 -14.90 19.43 -15.22
CA ASN A 73 -14.82 17.99 -15.39
C ASN A 73 -13.74 17.41 -14.48
N ARG A 74 -14.07 16.30 -13.82
CA ARG A 74 -13.15 15.49 -13.06
C ARG A 74 -13.24 14.05 -13.54
N PHE A 75 -12.07 13.46 -13.74
CA PHE A 75 -11.95 12.05 -14.03
C PHE A 75 -11.17 11.38 -12.92
N ASP A 76 -11.77 10.36 -12.32
CA ASP A 76 -11.16 9.58 -11.25
C ASP A 76 -10.86 8.16 -11.70
N ILE A 77 -9.73 7.64 -11.23
CA ILE A 77 -9.40 6.22 -11.28
C ILE A 77 -8.90 5.79 -9.91
N ILE A 78 -9.42 4.67 -9.42
CA ILE A 78 -8.98 4.05 -8.18
C ILE A 78 -7.89 3.04 -8.52
N VAL A 79 -6.77 3.11 -7.81
CA VAL A 79 -5.66 2.16 -7.94
C VAL A 79 -5.46 1.46 -6.61
N HIS A 80 -5.36 0.14 -6.66
CA HIS A 80 -5.04 -0.70 -5.52
C HIS A 80 -3.58 -1.12 -5.60
N LEU A 81 -2.75 -0.56 -4.73
CA LEU A 81 -1.34 -0.90 -4.60
C LEU A 81 -1.17 -1.91 -3.48
N ARG A 82 -0.37 -2.95 -3.70
CA ARG A 82 -0.08 -3.98 -2.70
C ARG A 82 1.31 -3.80 -2.15
N ARG A 83 1.48 -4.07 -0.85
CA ARG A 83 2.79 -4.13 -0.20
C ARG A 83 2.90 -5.31 0.73
N LYS A 84 4.12 -5.80 0.91
CA LYS A 84 4.45 -6.78 1.95
C LYS A 84 4.96 -6.04 3.18
N VAL A 85 4.29 -6.19 4.30
CA VAL A 85 4.74 -5.71 5.61
C VAL A 85 5.30 -6.90 6.39
N VAL A 86 6.49 -6.73 6.95
CA VAL A 86 7.15 -7.74 7.79
C VAL A 86 7.24 -7.19 9.21
N CYS A 87 6.46 -7.76 10.12
CA CYS A 87 6.54 -7.47 11.54
C CYS A 87 7.41 -8.54 12.21
N ARG A 88 8.54 -8.14 12.80
CA ARG A 88 9.42 -9.02 13.58
C ARG A 88 9.15 -8.83 15.07
N TYR A 89 8.76 -9.91 15.74
CA TYR A 89 8.60 -9.98 17.18
C TYR A 89 9.78 -10.74 17.77
N HIS A 90 10.51 -10.10 18.69
CA HIS A 90 11.59 -10.76 19.42
C HIS A 90 10.97 -11.62 20.52
N ILE A 91 11.27 -12.91 20.50
CA ILE A 91 10.87 -13.84 21.56
C ILE A 91 12.13 -14.06 22.38
N LYS A 92 12.33 -13.26 23.43
CA LYS A 92 13.33 -13.63 24.43
C LYS A 92 12.79 -14.86 25.15
N SER A 93 13.40 -16.01 24.91
CA SER A 93 13.14 -17.22 25.69
C SER A 93 13.40 -16.94 27.17
N VAL A 94 12.47 -17.30 28.07
CA VAL A 94 12.60 -17.19 29.54
C VAL A 94 13.57 -18.27 30.08
N THR A 95 14.46 -18.78 29.25
CA THR A 95 15.50 -19.73 29.65
C THR A 95 16.73 -19.03 30.20
N ASP A 96 16.90 -17.73 29.92
CA ASP A 96 18.03 -16.91 30.37
C ASP A 96 17.63 -15.92 31.51
N ALA A 97 16.41 -16.07 32.03
CA ALA A 97 15.98 -15.31 33.20
C ALA A 97 16.58 -15.93 34.46
N HIS A 98 17.42 -15.17 35.17
CA HIS A 98 17.98 -15.57 36.47
C HIS A 98 16.87 -15.53 37.54
N VAL A 99 16.04 -16.58 37.62
CA VAL A 99 14.93 -16.63 38.58
C VAL A 99 15.46 -17.07 39.94
N THR A 100 15.37 -16.18 40.93
CA THR A 100 15.69 -16.51 42.34
C THR A 100 14.39 -16.88 43.04
N PHE A 101 14.23 -18.13 43.44
CA PHE A 101 13.05 -18.58 44.19
C PHE A 101 13.21 -18.19 45.66
N PHE A 102 12.32 -17.33 46.15
CA PHE A 102 12.19 -17.08 47.60
C PHE A 102 11.13 -18.04 48.16
N ARG A 103 11.52 -18.84 49.15
CA ARG A 103 10.63 -19.72 49.90
C ARG A 103 10.33 -19.07 51.24
N ASP A 104 9.09 -18.66 51.46
CA ASP A 104 8.62 -18.28 52.79
C ASP A 104 8.36 -19.55 53.62
N LYS A 105 8.77 -19.48 54.89
CA LYS A 105 8.69 -20.57 55.88
C LYS A 105 7.27 -20.78 56.40
#